data_AF-A0A5C7P6A8-F1
#
_entry.id   AF-A0A5C7P6A8-F1
#
_cell.length_a   1.000
_cell.length_b   1.000
_cell.length_c   1.000
_cell.angle_alpha   90.00
_cell.angle_beta   90.00
_cell.angle_gamma   90.00
#
_symmetry.space_group_name_H-M   'P 1'
#
loop_
_entity.id
_entity.type
_entity.pdbx_description
1 polymer ?
#
loop_
_entity_poly.entity_id
_entity_poly.type
_entity_poly.pdbx_seq_one_letter_code
_entity_poly.pdbx_strand_id
1 'polypeptide(L)'
;AREYQPLSRSAQSKVEAEFARRDKELNEQASRLNEMKDRYDREAPSLGEAERARRQKELSDRHRDYERKRREWMEDLNLRRNEDYAQFLERAQKAVKVVAEQEKLDLVMQGVLYASPRLDVTDKVLKVLNAGTGK
;
A
#
# COMPACT_ATOMS: atom_id res chain seq x y z
N ALA A 1 14.25 5.46 12.36
CA ALA A 1 13.98 5.00 10.99
C ALA A 1 13.57 6.23 10.18
N ARG A 2 14.50 6.82 9.40
CA ARG A 2 14.12 7.89 8.46
C ARG A 2 13.21 7.27 7.41
N GLU A 3 12.05 7.88 7.24
CA GLU A 3 10.90 7.37 6.51
C GLU A 3 11.23 6.94 5.08
N TYR A 4 10.58 5.85 4.68
CA TYR A 4 10.45 5.42 3.31
C TYR A 4 9.90 6.56 2.45
N GLN A 5 10.76 7.20 1.67
CA GLN A 5 10.35 8.03 0.55
C GLN A 5 10.44 7.16 -0.72
N PRO A 6 9.33 6.57 -1.18
CA PRO A 6 9.30 5.89 -2.47
C PRO A 6 9.59 6.89 -3.59
N LEU A 7 10.53 6.51 -4.47
CA LEU A 7 11.10 7.35 -5.53
C LEU A 7 10.64 6.85 -6.91
N SER A 8 9.51 7.40 -7.37
CA SER A 8 9.15 7.63 -8.78
C SER A 8 7.80 8.35 -8.85
N ARG A 9 7.79 9.70 -8.79
CA ARG A 9 6.54 10.49 -8.61
C ARG A 9 5.44 10.18 -9.64
N SER A 10 5.75 9.81 -10.87
CA SER A 10 4.75 9.65 -11.94
C SER A 10 4.06 8.29 -11.94
N ALA A 11 4.82 7.19 -11.88
CA ALA A 11 4.25 5.83 -11.83
C ALA A 11 3.54 5.55 -10.50
N GLN A 12 4.03 6.18 -9.43
CA GLN A 12 3.45 6.08 -8.11
C GLN A 12 2.14 6.88 -8.01
N SER A 13 2.07 8.08 -8.60
CA SER A 13 0.83 8.89 -8.59
C SER A 13 -0.37 8.20 -9.25
N LYS A 14 -0.16 7.46 -10.34
CA LYS A 14 -1.24 6.73 -11.02
C LYS A 14 -1.79 5.60 -10.17
N VAL A 15 -0.89 4.90 -9.48
CA VAL A 15 -1.21 3.75 -8.66
C VAL A 15 -1.83 4.20 -7.35
N GLU A 16 -1.31 5.25 -6.73
CA GLU A 16 -1.95 5.93 -5.59
C GLU A 16 -3.36 6.43 -5.95
N ALA A 17 -3.55 7.02 -7.14
CA ALA A 17 -4.87 7.45 -7.59
C ALA A 17 -5.84 6.28 -7.79
N GLU A 18 -5.37 5.17 -8.35
CA GLU A 18 -6.18 3.96 -8.51
C GLU A 18 -6.57 3.35 -7.15
N PHE A 19 -5.61 3.22 -6.23
CA PHE A 19 -5.87 2.72 -4.88
C PHE A 19 -6.81 3.64 -4.11
N ALA A 20 -6.64 4.96 -4.19
CA ALA A 20 -7.50 5.94 -3.55
C ALA A 20 -8.93 5.87 -4.11
N ARG A 21 -9.07 5.67 -5.42
CA ARG A 21 -10.38 5.47 -6.04
C ARG A 21 -11.04 4.18 -5.54
N ARG A 22 -10.32 3.06 -5.54
CA ARG A 22 -10.85 1.77 -5.07
C ARG A 22 -11.20 1.78 -3.58
N ASP A 23 -10.40 2.44 -2.76
CA ASP A 23 -10.68 2.65 -1.33
C ASP A 23 -11.98 3.45 -1.13
N LYS A 24 -12.16 4.53 -1.89
CA LYS A 24 -13.42 5.29 -1.88
C LYS A 24 -14.61 4.43 -2.29
N GLU A 25 -14.48 3.65 -3.36
CA GLU A 25 -15.53 2.73 -3.82
C GLU A 25 -15.87 1.65 -2.77
N LEU A 26 -14.88 1.15 -2.01
CA LEU A 26 -15.08 0.21 -0.91
C LEU A 26 -15.80 0.87 0.28
N ASN A 27 -15.41 2.10 0.64
CA ASN A 27 -16.03 2.86 1.72
C ASN A 27 -17.51 3.18 1.39
N GLU A 28 -17.80 3.56 0.15
CA GLU A 28 -19.17 3.77 -0.32
C GLU A 28 -20.00 2.47 -0.28
N GLN A 29 -19.41 1.33 -0.67
CA GLN A 29 -20.08 0.03 -0.58
C GLN A 29 -20.36 -0.37 0.87
N ALA A 30 -19.43 -0.11 1.79
CA ALA A 30 -19.60 -0.36 3.22
C ALA A 30 -20.74 0.50 3.80
N SER A 31 -20.79 1.80 3.47
CA SER A 31 -21.88 2.69 3.91
C SER A 31 -23.23 2.19 3.42
N ARG A 32 -23.34 1.86 2.12
CA ARG A 32 -24.59 1.34 1.53
C ARG A 32 -25.01 0.02 2.16
N LEU A 33 -24.08 -0.88 2.46
CA LEU A 33 -24.38 -2.13 3.16
C LEU A 33 -24.95 -1.90 4.55
N ASN A 34 -24.37 -0.97 5.31
CA ASN A 34 -24.88 -0.60 6.63
C ASN A 34 -26.27 0.03 6.52
N GLU A 35 -26.48 0.97 5.59
CA GLU A 35 -27.80 1.58 5.36
C GLU A 35 -28.87 0.56 4.95
N MET A 36 -28.52 -0.41 4.10
CA MET A 36 -29.43 -1.49 3.70
C MET A 36 -29.75 -2.41 4.87
N LYS A 37 -28.77 -2.69 5.74
CA LYS A 37 -28.96 -3.50 6.95
C LYS A 37 -29.88 -2.77 7.93
N ASP A 38 -29.60 -1.50 8.24
CA ASP A 38 -30.42 -0.69 9.16
C ASP A 38 -31.85 -0.50 8.65
N ARG A 39 -32.02 -0.39 7.33
CA ARG A 39 -33.35 -0.36 6.69
C ARG A 39 -34.06 -1.70 6.83
N TYR A 40 -33.36 -2.80 6.55
CA TYR A 40 -33.92 -4.15 6.70
C TYR A 40 -34.34 -4.40 8.15
N ASP A 41 -33.50 -4.11 9.13
CA ASP A 41 -33.79 -4.35 10.55
C ASP A 41 -35.01 -3.56 11.03
N ARG A 42 -35.22 -2.33 10.51
CA ARG A 42 -36.40 -1.51 10.80
C ARG A 42 -37.67 -2.00 10.09
N GLU A 43 -37.57 -2.36 8.81
CA GLU A 43 -38.73 -2.68 7.99
C GLU A 43 -39.13 -4.17 8.11
N ALA A 44 -38.22 -5.06 8.48
CA ALA A 44 -38.42 -6.51 8.53
C ALA A 44 -39.70 -6.97 9.24
N PRO A 45 -40.11 -6.41 10.40
CA PRO A 45 -41.35 -6.80 11.06
C PRO A 45 -42.62 -6.52 10.25
N SER A 46 -42.58 -5.53 9.35
CA SER A 46 -43.69 -5.13 8.48
C SER A 46 -43.68 -5.83 7.10
N LEU A 47 -42.60 -6.55 6.77
CA LEU A 47 -42.43 -7.19 5.47
C LEU A 47 -42.98 -8.62 5.46
N GLY A 48 -43.62 -8.97 4.35
CA GLY A 48 -43.98 -10.36 4.04
C GLY A 48 -42.75 -11.25 3.90
N GLU A 49 -42.93 -12.55 4.12
CA GLU A 49 -41.83 -13.54 4.13
C GLU A 49 -41.01 -13.56 2.83
N ALA A 50 -41.67 -13.50 1.67
CA ALA A 50 -41.01 -13.46 0.37
C ALA A 50 -40.10 -12.23 0.19
N GLU A 51 -40.56 -11.06 0.64
CA GLU A 51 -39.77 -9.83 0.54
C GLU A 51 -38.63 -9.80 1.57
N ARG A 52 -38.84 -10.36 2.78
CA ARG A 52 -37.76 -10.58 3.75
C ARG A 52 -36.65 -11.46 3.18
N ALA A 53 -37.02 -12.60 2.59
CA ALA A 53 -36.06 -13.52 1.98
C ALA A 53 -35.28 -12.86 0.82
N ARG A 54 -35.97 -12.10 -0.03
CA ARG A 54 -35.35 -11.35 -1.14
C ARG A 54 -34.30 -10.35 -0.64
N ARG A 55 -34.65 -9.52 0.35
CA ARG A 55 -33.75 -8.50 0.90
C ARG A 55 -32.57 -9.11 1.66
N GLN A 56 -32.82 -10.19 2.40
CA GLN A 56 -31.75 -10.91 3.10
C GLN A 56 -30.76 -11.54 2.12
N LYS A 57 -31.26 -12.09 1.00
CA LYS A 57 -30.40 -12.58 -0.09
C LYS A 57 -29.59 -11.44 -0.71
N GLU A 58 -30.22 -10.30 -1.00
CA GLU A 58 -29.51 -9.14 -1.56
C GLU A 58 -28.40 -8.65 -0.61
N LEU A 59 -28.68 -8.51 0.69
CA LEU A 59 -27.69 -8.17 1.70
C LEU A 59 -26.51 -9.15 1.72
N SER A 60 -26.80 -10.45 1.68
CA SER A 60 -25.77 -11.50 1.63
C SER A 60 -24.91 -11.42 0.36
N ASP A 61 -25.55 -11.23 -0.80
CA ASP A 61 -24.87 -11.14 -2.10
C ASP A 61 -23.96 -9.88 -2.15
N ARG A 62 -24.46 -8.74 -1.67
CA ARG A 62 -23.69 -7.48 -1.58
C ARG A 62 -22.54 -7.59 -0.57
N HIS A 63 -22.76 -8.24 0.57
CA HIS A 63 -21.73 -8.42 1.58
C HIS A 63 -20.60 -9.31 1.07
N ARG A 64 -20.91 -10.40 0.35
CA ARG A 64 -19.91 -11.26 -0.28
C ARG A 64 -19.07 -10.52 -1.33
N ASP A 65 -19.71 -9.68 -2.16
CA ASP A 65 -19.02 -8.85 -3.14
C ASP A 65 -18.06 -7.86 -2.46
N TYR A 66 -18.51 -7.18 -1.40
CA TYR A 66 -17.68 -6.28 -0.61
C TYR A 66 -16.47 -7.00 -0.01
N GLU A 67 -16.67 -8.14 0.65
CA GLU A 67 -15.58 -8.91 1.26
C GLU A 67 -14.56 -9.40 0.21
N ARG A 68 -15.04 -9.80 -0.98
CA ARG A 68 -14.16 -10.17 -2.10
C ARG A 68 -13.30 -8.99 -2.53
N LYS A 69 -13.93 -7.85 -2.86
CA LYS A 69 -13.23 -6.64 -3.30
C LYS A 69 -12.26 -6.11 -2.24
N ARG A 70 -12.63 -6.19 -0.95
CA ARG A 70 -11.75 -5.78 0.15
C ARG A 70 -10.49 -6.65 0.21
N ARG A 71 -10.63 -7.98 0.02
CA ARG A 71 -9.48 -8.89 -0.03
C ARG A 71 -8.59 -8.60 -1.24
N GLU A 72 -9.17 -8.49 -2.42
CA GLU A 72 -8.44 -8.14 -3.66
C GLU A 72 -7.67 -6.83 -3.48
N TRP A 73 -8.30 -5.79 -2.93
CA TRP A 73 -7.63 -4.52 -2.66
C TRP A 73 -6.47 -4.64 -1.66
N MET A 74 -6.64 -5.41 -0.58
CA MET A 74 -5.55 -5.64 0.41
C MET A 74 -4.40 -6.45 -0.19
N GLU A 75 -4.69 -7.43 -1.02
CA GLU A 75 -3.69 -8.24 -1.72
C GLU A 75 -2.91 -7.39 -2.72
N ASP A 76 -3.61 -6.64 -3.58
CA ASP A 76 -3.01 -5.72 -4.54
C ASP A 76 -2.12 -4.67 -3.85
N LEU A 77 -2.59 -4.10 -2.74
CA LEU A 77 -1.84 -3.10 -1.97
C LEU A 77 -0.55 -3.70 -1.37
N ASN A 78 -0.64 -4.91 -0.81
CA ASN A 78 0.51 -5.59 -0.24
C ASN A 78 1.51 -6.00 -1.32
N LEU A 79 1.04 -6.54 -2.44
CA LEU A 79 1.87 -6.89 -3.60
C LEU A 79 2.62 -5.65 -4.08
N ARG A 80 1.89 -4.55 -4.31
CA ARG A 80 2.48 -3.32 -4.82
C ARG A 80 3.52 -2.74 -3.86
N ARG A 81 3.22 -2.68 -2.57
CA ARG A 81 4.18 -2.20 -1.55
C ARG A 81 5.45 -3.05 -1.54
N ASN A 82 5.32 -4.37 -1.70
CA ASN A 82 6.46 -5.27 -1.71
C ASN A 82 7.30 -5.10 -2.98
N GLU A 83 6.67 -4.91 -4.15
CA GLU A 83 7.36 -4.62 -5.41
C GLU A 83 8.11 -3.29 -5.36
N ASP A 84 7.45 -2.23 -4.89
CA ASP A 84 8.06 -0.90 -4.75
C ASP A 84 9.22 -0.95 -3.75
N TYR A 85 9.08 -1.72 -2.67
CA TYR A 85 10.15 -1.95 -1.71
C TYR A 85 11.33 -2.72 -2.32
N ALA A 86 11.08 -3.78 -3.10
CA ALA A 86 12.12 -4.55 -3.76
C ALA A 86 12.90 -3.69 -4.77
N GLN A 87 12.20 -2.89 -5.57
CA GLN A 87 12.84 -1.94 -6.51
C GLN A 87 13.68 -0.89 -5.79
N PHE A 88 13.18 -0.37 -4.65
CA PHE A 88 13.95 0.55 -3.82
C PHE A 88 15.22 -0.11 -3.28
N LEU A 89 15.13 -1.32 -2.73
CA LEU A 89 16.28 -2.07 -2.22
C LEU A 89 17.32 -2.31 -3.31
N GLU A 90 16.90 -2.68 -4.52
CA GLU A 90 17.81 -2.89 -5.65
C GLU A 90 18.58 -1.60 -5.99
N ARG A 91 17.88 -0.46 -6.07
CA ARG A 91 18.50 0.84 -6.34
C ARG A 91 19.43 1.28 -5.20
N ALA A 92 19.03 1.04 -3.95
CA ALA A 92 19.86 1.32 -2.79
C ALA A 92 21.14 0.49 -2.79
N GLN A 93 21.07 -0.82 -3.11
CA GLN A 93 22.25 -1.68 -3.24
C GLN A 93 23.20 -1.18 -4.33
N LYS A 94 22.68 -0.76 -5.49
CA LYS A 94 23.50 -0.15 -6.55
C LYS A 94 24.18 1.14 -6.09
N ALA A 95 23.44 2.02 -5.40
CA ALA A 95 24.00 3.26 -4.86
C ALA A 95 25.10 3.00 -3.82
N VAL A 96 24.90 2.02 -2.92
CA VAL A 96 25.91 1.57 -1.95
C VAL A 96 27.18 1.11 -2.67
N LYS A 97 27.04 0.30 -3.73
CA LYS A 97 28.19 -0.19 -4.51
C LYS A 97 28.99 0.95 -5.13
N VAL A 98 28.32 1.93 -5.75
CA VAL A 98 28.98 3.11 -6.33
C VAL A 98 29.75 3.89 -5.27
N VAL A 99 29.14 4.13 -4.10
CA VAL A 99 29.82 4.84 -3.00
C VAL A 99 31.01 4.04 -2.48
N ALA A 100 30.86 2.73 -2.30
CA ALA A 100 31.94 1.86 -1.84
C ALA A 100 33.14 1.89 -2.80
N GLU A 101 32.90 1.84 -4.11
CA GLU A 101 33.96 1.94 -5.13
C GLU A 101 34.64 3.32 -5.14
N GLN A 102 33.86 4.40 -5.03
CA GLN A 102 34.38 5.78 -5.01
C GLN A 102 35.23 6.08 -3.77
N GLU A 103 34.79 5.58 -2.62
CA GLU A 103 35.43 5.79 -1.32
C GLU A 103 36.47 4.70 -0.99
N LYS A 104 36.63 3.71 -1.88
CA LYS A 104 37.54 2.56 -1.73
C LYS A 104 37.28 1.80 -0.42
N LEU A 105 36.01 1.55 -0.13
CA LEU A 105 35.57 0.82 1.06
C LEU A 105 35.55 -0.67 0.77
N ASP A 106 36.16 -1.45 1.65
CA ASP A 106 36.12 -2.91 1.59
C ASP A 106 34.82 -3.49 2.16
N LEU A 107 34.14 -2.74 3.05
CA LEU A 107 32.93 -3.19 3.74
C LEU A 107 31.96 -2.04 4.03
N VAL A 108 30.67 -2.29 3.81
CA VAL A 108 29.56 -1.44 4.24
C VAL A 108 28.60 -2.27 5.09
N MET A 109 28.22 -1.76 6.27
CA MET A 109 27.37 -2.47 7.22
C MET A 109 26.08 -1.71 7.51
N GLN A 110 25.00 -2.45 7.75
CA GLN A 110 23.71 -1.93 8.22
C GLN A 110 23.38 -2.54 9.60
N GLY A 111 22.57 -1.84 10.40
CA GLY A 111 22.14 -2.35 11.71
C GLY A 111 23.22 -2.35 12.80
N VAL A 112 24.24 -1.50 12.65
CA VAL A 112 25.32 -1.38 13.64
C VAL A 112 24.79 -0.67 14.89
N LEU A 113 25.01 -1.25 16.08
CA LEU A 113 24.54 -0.68 17.36
C LEU A 113 25.22 0.66 17.67
N TYR A 114 26.48 0.81 17.28
CA TYR A 114 27.24 2.05 17.39
C TYR A 114 28.29 2.11 16.29
N ALA A 115 28.36 3.25 15.60
CA ALA A 115 29.43 3.60 14.68
C ALA A 115 29.73 5.09 14.84
N SER A 116 31.00 5.47 14.72
CA SER A 116 31.36 6.89 14.66
C SER A 116 30.71 7.55 13.43
N PRO A 117 30.18 8.78 13.52
CA PRO A 117 29.64 9.50 12.36
C PRO A 117 30.63 9.65 11.20
N ARG A 118 31.94 9.54 11.47
CA ARG A 118 33.00 9.57 10.45
C ARG A 118 32.96 8.36 9.51
N LEU A 119 32.35 7.25 9.94
CA LEU A 119 32.18 6.03 9.15
C LEU A 119 30.81 5.97 8.46
N ASP A 120 29.94 6.95 8.70
CA ASP A 120 28.61 6.99 8.13
C ASP A 120 28.65 7.50 6.68
N VAL A 121 28.25 6.63 5.75
CA VAL A 121 28.15 6.92 4.32
C VAL A 121 26.71 7.15 3.85
N THR A 122 25.73 7.14 4.76
CA THR A 122 24.29 7.20 4.45
C THR A 122 23.95 8.39 3.56
N ASP A 123 24.45 9.58 3.88
CA ASP A 123 24.17 10.79 3.08
C ASP A 123 24.78 10.71 1.68
N LYS A 124 25.94 10.07 1.51
CA LYS A 124 26.56 9.86 0.20
C LYS A 124 25.73 8.88 -0.64
N VAL A 125 25.27 7.79 -0.02
CA VAL A 125 24.40 6.79 -0.67
C VAL A 125 23.09 7.43 -1.09
N LEU A 126 22.47 8.25 -0.23
CA LEU A 126 21.24 8.98 -0.55
C LEU A 126 21.42 9.93 -1.74
N LYS A 127 22.56 10.63 -1.83
CA LYS A 127 22.88 11.49 -2.98
C LYS A 127 22.96 10.69 -4.28
N VAL A 128 23.64 9.56 -4.29
CA VAL A 128 23.74 8.69 -5.48
C VAL A 128 22.38 8.11 -5.86
N LEU A 129 21.61 7.65 -4.88
CA LEU A 129 20.27 7.10 -5.08
C LEU A 129 19.31 8.12 -5.73
N ASN A 130 19.37 9.38 -5.27
CA ASN A 130 18.56 10.47 -5.79
C ASN A 130 19.05 11.01 -7.15
N ALA A 131 20.34 10.87 -7.46
CA ALA A 131 20.88 11.24 -8.77
C ALA A 131 20.44 10.28 -9.89
N GLY A 132 20.22 9.00 -9.56
CA GLY A 132 19.74 7.97 -10.51
C GLY A 132 18.24 8.03 -10.83
N THR A 133 17.46 8.87 -10.14
CA THR A 133 16.00 8.98 -10.27
C THR A 133 15.54 10.22 -11.07
N GLY A 134 16.48 11.05 -11.51
CA GLY A 134 16.23 12.27 -12.31
C GLY A 134 16.45 12.14 -13.82
N LYS A 135 16.57 10.92 -14.36
CA LYS A 135 16.63 10.66 -15.80
C LYS A 135 15.47 9.78 -16.24
#